data_AF-A0A954XSC1-F1
#
_entry.id   AF-A0A954XSC1-F1
#
_cell.length_a   1.000
_cell.length_b   1.000
_cell.length_c   1.000
_cell.angle_alpha   90.00
_cell.angle_beta   90.00
_cell.angle_gamma   90.00
#
_symmetry.space_group_name_H-M   'P 1'
#
loop_
_entity.id
_entity.type
_entity.pdbx_description
1 polymer ?
#
loop_
_entity_poly.entity_id
_entity_poly.type
_entity_poly.pdbx_seq_one_letter_code
_entity_poly.pdbx_strand_id
1 'polypeptide(L)'
;SPGVFQRYVQEHPETAVLAKQDQVADWQWVQKRFEKLQLHRKQQNGLNIWTCAVTGPRKSRRLHGYLLEDPRVLFIDLPPNNPYLSLSLSTDSMRQPS
;
A
#
# COMPACT_ATOMS: atom_id res chain seq x y z
N SER A 1 1.06 -1.84 -5.45
CA SER A 1 2.28 -1.16 -4.96
C SER A 1 3.47 -2.10 -4.80
N PRO A 2 4.18 -2.45 -5.88
CA PRO A 2 5.47 -3.11 -5.75
C PRO A 2 6.61 -2.10 -5.48
N GLY A 3 6.51 -0.86 -5.97
CA GLY A 3 7.63 0.09 -6.01
C GLY A 3 8.26 0.42 -4.65
N VAL A 4 7.47 0.53 -3.58
CA VAL A 4 8.00 0.81 -2.24
C VAL A 4 8.81 -0.38 -1.70
N PHE A 5 8.33 -1.61 -1.88
CA PHE A 5 9.05 -2.81 -1.45
C PHE A 5 10.26 -3.10 -2.33
N GLN A 6 10.16 -2.81 -3.63
CA GLN A 6 11.29 -2.90 -4.55
C GLN A 6 12.43 -1.95 -4.16
N ARG A 7 12.12 -0.74 -3.70
CA ARG A 7 13.13 0.17 -3.16
C ARG A 7 13.71 -0.34 -1.83
N TYR A 8 12.85 -0.81 -0.93
CA TYR A 8 13.28 -1.36 0.35
C TYR A 8 14.31 -2.49 0.18
N VAL A 9 14.06 -3.46 -0.71
CA VAL A 9 15.01 -4.57 -0.92
C VAL A 9 16.33 -4.16 -1.58
N GLN A 10 16.37 -3.01 -2.28
CA GLN A 10 17.63 -2.47 -2.79
C GLN A 10 18.50 -1.89 -1.66
N GLU A 11 17.86 -1.34 -0.62
CA GLU A 11 18.52 -0.77 0.56
C GLU A 11 18.84 -1.83 1.62
N HIS A 12 18.20 -3.01 1.54
CA HIS A 12 18.31 -4.11 2.50
C HIS A 12 18.63 -5.47 1.84
N PRO A 13 19.84 -5.68 1.29
CA PRO A 13 20.19 -6.92 0.58
C PRO A 13 20.05 -8.21 1.41
N GLU A 14 20.04 -8.11 2.74
CA GLU A 14 19.81 -9.23 3.65
C GLU A 14 18.45 -9.91 3.46
N THR A 15 17.43 -9.19 2.96
CA THR A 15 16.10 -9.76 2.73
C THR A 15 16.11 -10.83 1.64
N ALA A 16 17.03 -10.75 0.67
CA ALA A 16 17.17 -11.72 -0.41
C ALA A 16 17.46 -13.14 0.09
N VAL A 17 18.24 -13.27 1.17
CA VAL A 17 18.56 -14.57 1.78
C VAL A 17 17.30 -15.21 2.36
N LEU A 18 16.48 -14.42 3.05
CA LEU A 18 15.23 -14.88 3.65
C LEU A 18 14.18 -15.20 2.58
N ALA A 19 14.08 -14.37 1.54
CA ALA A 19 13.19 -14.59 0.42
C ALA A 19 13.50 -15.89 -0.35
N LYS A 20 14.80 -16.22 -0.49
CA LYS A 20 15.26 -17.46 -1.12
C LYS A 20 14.80 -18.71 -0.35
N GLN A 21 14.80 -18.66 0.99
CA GLN A 21 14.30 -19.77 1.82
C GLN A 21 12.81 -20.03 1.58
N ASP A 22 12.03 -18.95 1.43
CA ASP A 22 10.59 -19.01 1.17
C ASP A 22 10.26 -19.17 -0.34
N GLN A 23 11.27 -19.33 -1.21
CA GLN A 23 11.14 -19.48 -2.67
C GLN A 23 10.28 -18.40 -3.35
N VAL A 24 10.40 -17.15 -2.91
CA VAL A 24 9.66 -16.01 -3.47
C VAL A 24 10.60 -14.89 -3.89
N ALA A 25 10.11 -13.98 -4.73
CA ALA A 25 10.87 -12.77 -5.04
C ALA A 25 11.04 -11.92 -3.77
N ASP A 26 12.18 -11.25 -3.65
CA ASP A 26 12.55 -10.50 -2.45
C ASP A 26 11.49 -9.47 -2.02
N TRP A 27 11.06 -8.63 -2.96
CA TRP A 27 10.04 -7.62 -2.69
C TRP A 27 8.68 -8.23 -2.29
N GLN A 28 8.35 -9.45 -2.77
CA GLN A 28 7.14 -10.17 -2.36
C GLN A 28 7.27 -10.71 -0.95
N TRP A 29 8.47 -11.16 -0.57
CA TRP A 29 8.76 -11.59 0.79
C TRP A 29 8.55 -10.44 1.77
N VAL A 30 9.15 -9.27 1.48
CA VAL A 30 8.98 -8.06 2.29
C VAL A 30 7.51 -7.63 2.34
N GLN A 31 6.80 -7.64 1.22
CA GLN A 31 5.36 -7.33 1.20
C GLN A 31 4.56 -8.27 2.10
N LYS A 32 4.79 -9.59 2.05
CA LYS A 32 4.12 -10.55 2.94
C LYS A 32 4.42 -10.29 4.40
N ARG A 33 5.65 -9.91 4.74
CA ARG A 33 6.04 -9.58 6.11
C ARG A 33 5.37 -8.29 6.59
N PHE A 34 5.34 -7.26 5.74
CA PHE A 34 4.57 -6.03 6.00
C PHE A 34 3.09 -6.34 6.26
N GLU A 35 2.45 -7.16 5.42
CA GLU A 35 1.06 -7.54 5.62
C GLU A 35 0.85 -8.30 6.93
N LYS A 36 1.80 -9.14 7.36
CA LYS A 36 1.74 -9.84 8.66
C LYS A 36 1.80 -8.90 9.87
N LEU A 37 2.35 -7.69 9.73
CA LEU A 37 2.35 -6.68 10.81
C LEU A 37 0.95 -6.12 11.09
N GLN A 38 0.01 -6.25 10.16
CA GLN A 38 -1.39 -5.77 10.29
C GLN A 38 -1.49 -4.27 10.65
N LEU A 39 -0.50 -3.46 10.25
CA LEU A 39 -0.52 -2.01 10.45
C LEU A 39 -1.30 -1.28 9.35
N HIS A 40 -1.60 -1.97 8.24
CA HIS A 40 -2.41 -1.44 7.15
C HIS A 40 -3.90 -1.62 7.40
N ARG A 41 -4.68 -0.62 6.99
CA ARG A 41 -6.14 -0.67 6.97
C ARG A 41 -6.64 -1.61 5.86
N LYS A 42 -7.54 -2.52 6.22
CA LYS A 42 -8.27 -3.36 5.27
C LYS A 42 -9.55 -2.67 4.78
N GLN A 43 -9.94 -2.96 3.55
CA GLN A 43 -11.26 -2.62 3.04
C GLN A 43 -12.35 -3.47 3.70
N GLN A 44 -13.61 -3.06 3.56
CA GLN A 44 -14.77 -3.82 4.08
C GLN A 44 -14.88 -5.23 3.48
N ASN A 45 -14.46 -5.40 2.22
CA ASN A 45 -14.42 -6.71 1.53
C ASN A 45 -13.19 -7.56 1.91
N GLY A 46 -12.35 -7.11 2.85
CA GLY A 46 -11.16 -7.82 3.31
C GLY A 46 -9.89 -7.60 2.46
N LEU A 47 -9.95 -6.82 1.38
CA LEU A 47 -8.77 -6.53 0.57
C LEU A 47 -7.83 -5.52 1.24
N ASN A 48 -6.52 -5.68 1.02
CA ASN A 48 -5.49 -4.80 1.59
C ASN A 48 -5.12 -3.61 0.69
N ILE A 49 -5.39 -3.70 -0.61
CA ILE A 49 -4.93 -2.74 -1.61
C ILE A 49 -6.00 -1.72 -1.93
N TRP A 50 -5.73 -0.47 -1.62
CA TRP A 50 -6.59 0.68 -1.93
C TRP A 50 -6.26 1.27 -3.29
N THR A 51 -7.29 1.81 -3.95
CA THR A 51 -7.11 2.62 -5.15
C THR A 51 -7.20 4.08 -4.77
N CYS A 52 -6.19 4.86 -5.18
CA CYS A 52 -6.15 6.30 -4.99
C CYS A 52 -6.10 6.99 -6.35
N ALA A 53 -6.70 8.18 -6.44
CA ALA A 53 -6.51 9.06 -7.57
C ALA A 53 -5.42 10.09 -7.22
N VAL A 54 -4.48 10.27 -8.12
CA VAL A 54 -3.54 11.40 -8.09
C VAL A 54 -3.96 12.37 -9.19
N THR A 55 -4.36 13.57 -8.82
CA THR A 55 -4.83 14.60 -9.74
C THR A 55 -3.82 15.74 -9.79
N GLY A 56 -3.13 15.86 -10.92
CA GLY A 56 -2.33 17.04 -11.22
C GLY A 56 -3.13 18.08 -12.02
N PRO A 57 -2.55 19.26 -12.31
CA PRO A 57 -3.24 20.34 -13.00
C PRO A 57 -3.81 19.98 -14.39
N ARG A 58 -3.24 18.96 -15.06
CA ARG A 58 -3.62 18.57 -16.43
C ARG A 58 -4.24 17.17 -16.54
N LYS A 59 -3.95 16.27 -15.62
CA LYS A 59 -4.37 14.86 -15.72
C LYS A 59 -4.48 14.20 -14.36
N SER A 60 -5.40 13.24 -14.28
CA SER A 60 -5.53 12.34 -13.14
C SER A 60 -5.07 10.94 -13.51
N ARG A 61 -4.50 10.21 -12.53
CA ARG A 61 -4.10 8.82 -12.67
C ARG A 61 -4.50 8.03 -11.44
N ARG A 62 -4.78 6.74 -11.61
CA ARG A 62 -4.96 5.80 -10.50
C ARG A 62 -3.63 5.21 -10.03
N LEU A 63 -3.47 5.13 -8.71
CA LEU A 63 -2.42 4.40 -8.03
C LEU A 63 -3.04 3.34 -7.12
N HIS A 64 -2.30 2.26 -6.91
CA HIS A 64 -2.71 1.18 -6.01
C HIS A 64 -1.68 1.03 -4.89
N GLY A 65 -2.13 1.13 -3.64
CA GLY A 65 -1.27 1.18 -2.46
C GLY A 65 -1.91 0.62 -1.20
N TYR A 66 -1.11 0.53 -0.14
CA TYR A 66 -1.60 0.29 1.20
C TYR A 66 -1.99 1.61 1.85
N LEU A 67 -3.02 1.57 2.69
CA LEU A 67 -3.38 2.67 3.58
C LEU A 67 -3.00 2.24 4.99
N LEU A 68 -2.26 3.06 5.74
CA LEU A 68 -1.94 2.77 7.14
C LEU A 68 -3.09 3.21 8.06
N GLU A 69 -3.32 2.46 9.13
CA GLU A 69 -4.34 2.81 10.13
C GLU A 69 -3.89 4.01 10.98
N ASP A 70 -2.64 4.00 11.43
CA ASP A 70 -2.01 5.11 12.16
C ASP A 70 -0.72 5.55 11.44
N PRO A 71 -0.64 6.81 10.93
CA PRO A 71 0.57 7.31 10.27
C PRO A 71 1.77 7.48 11.23
N ARG A 72 1.55 7.50 12.55
CA ARG A 72 2.62 7.67 13.56
C ARG A 72 3.56 6.48 13.66
N VAL A 73 3.17 5.33 13.10
CA VAL A 73 4.07 4.17 12.99
C VAL A 73 5.25 4.44 12.04
N LEU A 74 5.15 5.44 11.17
CA LEU A 74 6.22 5.87 10.27
C LEU A 74 6.76 7.27 10.59
N PHE A 75 5.88 8.19 10.98
CA PHE A 75 6.24 9.59 11.13
C PHE A 75 6.17 10.01 12.60
N ILE A 76 7.29 10.53 13.12
CA ILE A 76 7.32 11.20 14.43
C ILE A 76 6.57 12.53 14.32
N ASP A 77 6.94 13.34 13.32
CA ASP A 77 6.25 14.57 12.96
C ASP A 77 5.36 14.33 11.74
N LEU A 78 4.05 14.54 11.90
CA LEU A 78 3.08 14.27 10.84
C LEU A 78 3.20 15.31 9.72
N PRO A 79 3.51 14.90 8.47
CA PRO A 79 3.51 15.82 7.35
C PRO A 79 2.07 16.26 7.01
N PRO A 80 1.89 17.41 6.35
CA PRO A 80 0.58 17.83 5.87
C PRO A 80 0.02 16.85 4.83
N ASN A 81 -1.31 16.77 4.74
CA ASN A 81 -1.99 15.95 3.75
C ASN A 81 -1.61 16.38 2.33
N ASN A 82 -1.37 15.40 1.45
CA ASN A 82 -1.08 15.67 0.04
C ASN A 82 -2.36 16.13 -0.70
N PRO A 83 -2.44 17.38 -1.18
CA PRO A 83 -3.66 17.91 -1.81
C PRO A 83 -3.97 17.28 -3.17
N TYR A 84 -3.00 16.60 -3.79
CA TYR A 84 -3.16 15.98 -5.10
C TYR A 84 -3.57 14.51 -5.01
N LEU A 85 -3.65 13.94 -3.80
CA LEU A 85 -3.97 12.52 -3.58
C LEU A 85 -5.33 12.40 -2.90
N SER A 86 -6.23 11.63 -3.50
CA SER A 86 -7.50 11.26 -2.89
C SER A 86 -7.70 9.75 -2.90
N LEU A 87 -8.29 9.23 -1.83
CA LEU A 87 -8.69 7.83 -1.76
C LEU A 87 -9.93 7.65 -2.64
N SER A 88 -9.87 6.76 -3.62
CA SER A 88 -11.06 6.40 -4.38
C SER A 88 -11.89 5.46 -3.52
N LEU A 89 -13.02 5.94 -3.00
CA LEU A 89 -14.03 5.07 -2.42
C LEU A 89 -14.51 4.17 -3.54
N SER A 90 -14.10 2.91 -3.52
CA SER A 90 -14.64 1.90 -4.41
C SER A 90 -16.15 1.85 -4.16
N THR A 91 -16.92 2.41 -5.09
CA THR A 91 -18.36 2.19 -5.22
C THR A 91 -18.58 0.73 -5.61
N ASP A 92 -18.32 -0.18 -4.70
CA ASP A 92 -18.75 -1.58 -4.82
C ASP A 92 -19.88 -1.89 -3.84
N SER A 93 -20.43 -0.86 -3.19
CA SER A 93 -21.57 -0.93 -2.27
C SER A 93 -22.90 -0.50 -2.90
N MET A 94 -23.00 -0.36 -4.22
CA MET A 94 -24.29 -0.21 -4.91
C MET A 94 -24.56 -1.39 -5.84
N ARG A 95 -24.68 -2.60 -5.27
CA ARG A 95 -25.64 -3.57 -5.79
C ARG A 95 -26.84 -3.56 -4.85
N GLN A 96 -27.85 -2.76 -5.20
CA GLN A 96 -29.19 -2.90 -4.63
C GLN A 96 -29.72 -4.30 -4.97
N PRO A 97 -30.37 -5.01 -4.03
CA PRO A 97 -31.15 -6.18 -4.40
C PRO A 97 -32.42 -5.71 -5.13
N SER A 98 -32.71 -6.33 -6.26
CA SER A 98 -34.05 -6.33 -6.87
C SER A 98 -34.94 -7.34 -6.14
#